data_AF-A0A9Q1GNY6-F1
#
_entry.id   AF-A0A9Q1GNY6-F1
#
_cell.length_a   1.000
_cell.length_b   1.000
_cell.length_c   1.000
_cell.angle_alpha   90.00
_cell.angle_beta   90.00
_cell.angle_gamma   90.00
#
_symmetry.space_group_name_H-M   'P 1'
#
loop_
_entity.id
_entity.type
_entity.pdbx_description
1 polymer ?
#
loop_
_entity_poly.entity_id
_entity_poly.type
_entity_poly.pdbx_seq_one_letter_code
_entity_poly.pdbx_strand_id
1 'polypeptide(L)'
;MWSSHRDFRSIVSASLPNTSSQDILCLTRVYFSQVRRQLSQLNRVHFKDLKIQQELARNALLQLQQALQCSPDNATLKHLENEARANYISILSSSLTLLRQQCKIDWISYGDDSTRFFFAKAKQRKLTTYIYSIHDASDNEVEGFDLVGDVLFSYYRDHLGKASMRRAPLDPATIAQGATLSMEQQLELCMPFSDNDIKEAMFDIPNHKSPGPDGFSSGSCLRNTASPRSKPYA
;
A
#
# COMPACT_ATOMS: atom_id res chain seq x y z
N MET A 1 0.99 -6.94 4.43
CA MET A 1 1.92 -7.01 5.58
C MET A 1 1.16 -6.89 6.90
N TRP A 2 0.52 -5.76 7.19
CA TRP A 2 -0.24 -5.59 8.44
C TRP A 2 -1.38 -6.60 8.60
N SER A 3 -2.14 -6.85 7.53
CA SER A 3 -3.28 -7.77 7.52
C SER A 3 -2.98 -9.22 7.90
N SER A 4 -1.70 -9.62 7.92
CA SER A 4 -1.26 -10.97 8.29
C SER A 4 -0.84 -11.07 9.76
N HIS A 5 -0.70 -9.94 10.46
CA HIS A 5 -0.32 -9.94 11.87
C HIS A 5 -1.51 -10.28 12.77
N ARG A 6 -1.26 -11.07 13.82
CA ARG A 6 -2.30 -11.53 14.76
C ARG A 6 -3.12 -10.38 15.37
N ASP A 7 -2.44 -9.28 15.71
CA ASP A 7 -3.06 -8.13 16.38
C ASP A 7 -3.84 -7.22 15.43
N PHE A 8 -3.71 -7.40 14.11
CA PHE A 8 -4.37 -6.55 13.12
C PHE A 8 -5.89 -6.54 13.28
N ARG A 9 -6.51 -7.71 13.45
CA ARG A 9 -7.97 -7.81 13.62
C ARG A 9 -8.44 -7.13 14.89
N SER A 10 -7.71 -7.34 15.99
CA SER A 10 -8.00 -6.71 17.28
C SER A 10 -7.92 -5.17 17.20
N ILE A 11 -6.89 -4.65 16.54
CA ILE A 11 -6.71 -3.20 16.33
C ILE A 11 -7.87 -2.60 15.53
N VAL A 12 -8.29 -3.28 14.45
CA VAL A 12 -9.40 -2.84 13.60
C VAL A 12 -10.71 -2.86 14.36
N SER A 13 -11.03 -3.94 15.08
CA SER A 13 -12.28 -4.04 15.84
C SER A 13 -12.34 -3.06 17.01
N ALA A 14 -11.22 -2.82 17.70
CA ALA A 14 -11.17 -1.91 18.84
C ALA A 14 -11.28 -0.42 18.45
N SER A 15 -11.08 -0.11 17.16
CA SER A 15 -11.12 1.27 16.66
C SER A 15 -12.48 1.66 16.06
N LEU A 16 -13.45 0.73 15.99
CA LEU A 16 -14.79 1.00 15.45
C LEU A 16 -15.48 2.10 16.28
N PRO A 17 -15.94 3.19 15.64
CA PRO A 17 -16.58 4.28 16.35
C PRO A 17 -17.99 3.86 16.82
N ASN A 18 -18.40 4.36 17.98
CA ASN A 18 -19.77 4.21 18.45
C ASN A 18 -20.71 5.00 17.51
N THR A 19 -21.82 4.38 17.10
CA THR A 19 -22.79 4.85 16.08
C THR A 19 -23.58 6.12 16.45
N SER A 20 -23.09 6.91 17.40
CA SER A 20 -23.83 8.01 18.03
C SER A 20 -23.90 9.30 17.20
N SER A 21 -23.14 9.42 16.09
CA SER A 21 -23.08 10.62 15.26
C SER A 21 -23.73 10.39 13.89
N GLN A 22 -24.48 11.38 13.39
CA GLN A 22 -25.12 11.33 12.07
C GLN A 22 -24.17 11.66 10.91
N ASP A 23 -22.97 12.19 11.19
CA ASP A 23 -22.00 12.54 10.16
C ASP A 23 -21.05 11.38 9.86
N ILE A 24 -21.31 10.70 8.76
CA ILE A 24 -20.53 9.55 8.27
C ILE A 24 -19.10 9.93 7.90
N LEU A 25 -18.85 11.16 7.44
CA LEU A 25 -17.51 11.64 7.06
C LEU A 25 -16.66 11.89 8.31
N CYS A 26 -17.26 12.44 9.35
CA CYS A 26 -16.59 12.60 10.64
C CYS A 26 -16.25 11.23 11.25
N LEU A 27 -17.21 10.30 11.29
CA LEU A 27 -17.00 8.94 11.81
C LEU A 27 -15.89 8.19 11.07
N THR A 28 -15.89 8.24 9.74
CA THR A 28 -14.85 7.59 8.92
C THR A 28 -13.49 8.22 9.15
N ARG A 29 -13.39 9.55 9.22
CA ARG A 29 -12.12 10.25 9.51
C ARG A 29 -11.55 9.86 10.87
N VAL A 30 -12.38 9.81 11.91
CA VAL A 30 -11.96 9.43 13.27
C VAL A 30 -11.48 7.99 13.29
N TYR A 31 -12.26 7.07 12.72
CA TYR A 31 -11.90 5.66 12.57
C TYR A 31 -10.55 5.49 11.88
N PHE A 32 -10.37 6.07 10.68
CA PHE A 32 -9.12 5.93 9.94
C PHE A 32 -7.92 6.55 10.67
N SER A 33 -8.12 7.66 11.38
CA SER A 33 -7.06 8.29 12.18
C SER A 33 -6.62 7.40 13.34
N GLN A 34 -7.56 6.76 14.03
CA GLN A 34 -7.29 5.87 15.16
C GLN A 34 -6.60 4.57 14.69
N VAL A 35 -7.13 3.94 13.65
CA VAL A 35 -6.53 2.75 13.05
C VAL A 35 -5.13 3.05 12.54
N ARG A 36 -4.92 4.18 11.84
CA ARG A 36 -3.60 4.59 11.33
C ARG A 36 -2.58 4.72 12.47
N ARG A 37 -2.95 5.32 13.60
CA ARG A 37 -2.06 5.46 14.76
C ARG A 37 -1.63 4.10 15.30
N GLN A 38 -2.58 3.18 15.48
CA GLN A 38 -2.32 1.84 16.01
C GLN A 38 -1.49 1.00 15.04
N LEU A 39 -1.80 1.03 13.74
CA LEU A 39 -1.03 0.33 12.71
C LEU A 39 0.37 0.92 12.54
N SER A 40 0.53 2.24 12.68
CA SER A 40 1.85 2.87 12.68
C SER A 40 2.69 2.41 13.89
N GLN A 41 2.08 2.22 15.05
CA GLN A 41 2.76 1.69 16.24
C GLN A 41 3.13 0.22 16.02
N LEU A 42 2.21 -0.59 15.50
CA LEU A 42 2.47 -1.98 15.12
C LEU A 42 3.64 -2.09 14.13
N ASN A 43 3.66 -1.22 13.13
CA ASN A 43 4.75 -1.13 12.16
C ASN A 43 6.08 -0.79 12.83
N ARG A 44 6.09 0.17 13.75
CA ARG A 44 7.30 0.58 14.48
C ARG A 44 7.87 -0.52 15.38
N VAL A 45 7.02 -1.38 15.94
CA VAL A 45 7.43 -2.44 16.86
C VAL A 45 7.88 -3.70 16.10
N HIS A 46 7.12 -4.15 15.10
CA HIS A 46 7.34 -5.46 14.49
C HIS A 46 8.00 -5.41 13.12
N PHE A 47 7.86 -4.30 12.37
CA PHE A 47 8.27 -4.21 10.97
C PHE A 47 9.29 -3.10 10.73
N LYS A 48 9.77 -2.45 11.79
CA LYS A 48 10.82 -1.44 11.68
C LYS A 48 12.16 -2.12 11.49
N ASP A 49 12.96 -1.59 10.57
CA ASP A 49 14.33 -2.04 10.34
C ASP A 49 14.39 -3.55 10.01
N LEU A 50 13.47 -4.05 9.16
CA LEU A 50 13.36 -5.46 8.74
C LEU A 50 14.69 -6.08 8.31
N LYS A 51 15.60 -5.31 7.69
CA LYS A 51 16.94 -5.78 7.33
C LYS A 51 17.78 -6.13 8.55
N ILE A 52 17.75 -5.30 9.59
CA ILE A 52 18.46 -5.53 10.84
C ILE A 52 17.84 -6.73 11.56
N GLN A 53 16.51 -6.81 11.62
CA GLN A 53 15.82 -7.95 12.20
C GLN A 53 16.15 -9.26 11.48
N GLN A 54 16.22 -9.24 10.15
CA GLN A 54 16.59 -10.38 9.32
C GLN A 54 18.03 -10.83 9.63
N GLU A 55 18.97 -9.89 9.75
CA GLU A 55 20.36 -10.19 10.08
C GLU A 55 20.50 -10.78 11.48
N LEU A 56 19.84 -10.18 12.48
CA LEU A 56 19.83 -10.68 13.86
C LEU A 56 19.23 -12.09 13.96
N ALA A 57 18.08 -12.32 13.32
CA ALA A 57 17.41 -13.62 13.33
C ALA A 57 18.24 -14.69 12.59
N ARG A 58 18.90 -14.33 11.49
CA ARG A 58 19.82 -15.21 10.77
C ARG A 58 20.99 -15.62 11.65
N ASN A 59 21.62 -14.67 12.34
CA ASN A 59 22.77 -14.92 13.20
C ASN A 59 22.40 -15.79 14.41
N ALA A 60 21.24 -15.54 15.05
CA ALA A 60 20.73 -16.37 16.13
C ALA A 60 20.46 -17.82 15.68
N LEU A 61 19.84 -18.00 14.49
CA LEU A 61 19.61 -19.31 13.91
C LEU A 61 20.92 -20.04 13.62
N LEU A 62 21.91 -19.34 13.06
CA LEU A 62 23.23 -19.91 12.75
C LEU A 62 23.94 -20.39 14.01
N GLN A 63 23.91 -19.60 15.09
CA GLN A 63 24.51 -19.97 16.38
C GLN A 63 23.87 -21.23 16.97
N LEU A 64 22.53 -21.33 16.91
CA LEU A 64 21.81 -22.51 17.38
C LEU A 64 22.11 -23.75 16.52
N GLN A 65 22.21 -23.58 15.21
CA GLN A 65 22.58 -24.67 14.30
C GLN A 65 24.01 -25.16 14.55
N GLN A 66 24.96 -24.25 14.80
CA GLN A 66 26.33 -24.60 15.19
C GLN A 66 26.37 -25.35 16.53
N ALA A 67 25.63 -24.88 17.53
CA ALA A 67 25.55 -25.56 18.83
C ALA A 67 24.93 -26.97 18.70
N LEU A 68 23.94 -27.13 17.83
CA LEU A 68 23.28 -28.42 17.56
C LEU A 68 24.21 -29.39 16.82
N GLN A 69 25.08 -28.90 15.92
CA GLN A 69 26.13 -29.71 15.30
C GLN A 69 27.10 -30.29 16.35
N CYS A 70 27.43 -29.53 17.39
CA CYS A 70 28.28 -30.00 18.50
C CYS A 70 27.54 -30.89 19.51
N SER A 71 26.21 -30.91 19.52
CA SER A 71 25.38 -31.66 20.47
C SER A 71 24.04 -32.09 19.86
N PRO A 72 24.06 -33.08 18.96
CA PRO A 72 22.91 -33.43 18.13
C PRO A 72 21.74 -34.07 18.88
N ASP A 73 21.95 -34.59 20.08
CA ASP A 73 20.89 -35.24 20.89
C ASP A 73 20.21 -34.31 21.90
N ASN A 74 20.60 -33.04 21.95
CA ASN A 74 20.02 -32.07 22.87
C ASN A 74 18.60 -31.65 22.40
N ALA A 75 17.58 -32.16 23.08
CA ALA A 75 16.18 -31.86 22.80
C ALA A 75 15.83 -30.37 22.97
N THR A 76 16.45 -29.69 23.94
CA THR A 76 16.23 -28.25 24.20
C THR A 76 16.79 -27.40 23.06
N LEU A 77 17.99 -27.73 22.55
CA LEU A 77 18.57 -27.04 21.40
C LEU A 77 17.75 -27.25 20.12
N LYS A 78 17.21 -28.46 19.90
CA LYS A 78 16.27 -28.73 18.79
C LYS A 78 15.02 -27.87 18.87
N HIS A 79 14.44 -27.72 20.06
CA HIS A 79 13.27 -26.86 20.24
C HIS A 79 13.59 -25.39 19.93
N LEU A 80 14.69 -24.86 20.50
CA LEU A 80 15.12 -23.48 20.27
C LEU A 80 15.46 -23.20 18.81
N GLU A 81 16.10 -24.15 18.11
CA GLU A 81 16.40 -24.02 16.68
C GLU A 81 15.13 -23.94 15.84
N ASN A 82 14.12 -24.78 16.14
CA ASN A 82 12.83 -24.73 15.45
C ASN A 82 12.12 -23.38 15.67
N GLU A 83 12.14 -22.85 16.89
CA GLU A 83 11.55 -21.54 17.19
C GLU A 83 12.28 -20.40 16.47
N ALA A 84 13.62 -20.40 16.50
CA ALA A 84 14.45 -19.43 15.79
C ALA A 84 14.23 -19.50 14.27
N ARG A 85 14.09 -20.71 13.71
CA ARG A 85 13.79 -20.93 12.30
C ARG A 85 12.43 -20.38 11.92
N ALA A 86 11.39 -20.66 12.72
CA ALA A 86 10.05 -20.13 12.50
C ALA A 86 10.04 -18.59 12.52
N ASN A 87 10.76 -17.99 13.47
CA ASN A 87 10.92 -16.54 13.55
C ASN A 87 11.64 -15.97 12.30
N TYR A 88 12.76 -16.57 11.88
CA TYR A 88 13.49 -16.15 10.69
C TYR A 88 12.63 -16.23 9.41
N ILE A 89 11.89 -17.33 9.22
CA ILE A 89 10.96 -17.49 8.09
C ILE A 89 9.87 -16.42 8.11
N SER A 90 9.32 -16.11 9.29
CA SER A 90 8.31 -15.05 9.45
C SER A 90 8.84 -13.67 9.02
N ILE A 91 10.04 -13.30 9.46
CA ILE A 91 10.71 -12.04 9.08
C ILE A 91 11.00 -12.02 7.57
N LEU A 92 11.50 -13.12 7.02
CA LEU A 92 11.80 -13.24 5.59
C LEU A 92 10.54 -13.10 4.74
N SER A 93 9.42 -13.72 5.14
CA SER A 93 8.12 -13.57 4.47
C SER A 93 7.61 -12.12 4.47
N SER A 94 7.85 -11.39 5.57
CA SER A 94 7.48 -9.98 5.71
C SER A 94 8.35 -9.09 4.82
N SER A 95 9.66 -9.35 4.77
CA SER A 95 10.62 -8.70 3.87
C SER A 95 10.23 -8.91 2.41
N LEU A 96 9.96 -10.15 1.99
CA LEU A 96 9.50 -10.46 0.63
C LEU A 96 8.19 -9.76 0.27
N THR A 97 7.25 -9.68 1.22
CA THR A 97 5.99 -8.95 1.02
C THR A 97 6.23 -7.45 0.79
N LEU A 98 7.11 -6.82 1.57
CA LEU A 98 7.50 -5.42 1.38
C LEU A 98 8.13 -5.20 0.00
N LEU A 99 9.05 -6.08 -0.35
CA LEU A 99 9.74 -6.06 -1.63
C LEU A 99 8.75 -6.16 -2.80
N ARG A 100 7.80 -7.11 -2.74
CA ARG A 100 6.71 -7.23 -3.73
C ARG A 100 5.90 -5.94 -3.87
N GLN A 101 5.55 -5.30 -2.76
CA GLN A 101 4.83 -4.01 -2.77
C GLN A 101 5.65 -2.90 -3.43
N GLN A 102 6.95 -2.78 -3.10
CA GLN A 102 7.84 -1.79 -3.72
C GLN A 102 8.00 -2.02 -5.23
N CYS A 103 8.05 -3.28 -5.65
CA CYS A 103 8.20 -3.62 -7.06
C CYS A 103 6.91 -3.61 -7.88
N LYS A 104 5.69 -3.50 -7.30
CA LYS A 104 4.39 -3.61 -8.02
C LYS A 104 4.42 -4.62 -9.19
N ILE A 105 4.81 -5.87 -8.92
CA ILE A 105 4.84 -6.97 -9.90
C ILE A 105 3.87 -8.05 -9.44
N ASP A 106 2.87 -8.36 -10.26
CA ASP A 106 1.84 -9.37 -9.98
C ASP A 106 2.28 -10.82 -10.22
N TRP A 107 3.16 -11.06 -11.19
CA TRP A 107 3.41 -12.41 -11.73
C TRP A 107 4.18 -13.36 -10.78
N ILE A 108 4.83 -12.86 -9.72
CA ILE A 108 5.82 -13.64 -8.96
C ILE A 108 5.19 -14.50 -7.86
N SER A 109 4.12 -15.24 -8.20
CA SER A 109 3.61 -16.34 -7.36
C SER A 109 4.30 -17.69 -7.64
N TYR A 110 5.10 -17.83 -8.69
CA TYR A 110 5.48 -19.15 -9.22
C TYR A 110 6.97 -19.32 -9.63
N GLY A 111 7.94 -19.05 -8.75
CA GLY A 111 9.27 -19.66 -8.91
C GLY A 111 10.47 -18.81 -8.53
N ASP A 112 11.40 -19.50 -7.87
CA ASP A 112 12.71 -19.17 -7.29
C ASP A 112 12.99 -17.77 -6.73
N ASP A 113 13.42 -17.82 -5.47
CA ASP A 113 13.63 -16.72 -4.56
C ASP A 113 14.53 -15.60 -5.14
N SER A 114 14.11 -14.38 -4.80
CA SER A 114 14.88 -13.14 -4.73
C SER A 114 16.38 -13.25 -5.01
N THR A 115 16.87 -12.82 -6.19
CA THR A 115 18.34 -12.79 -6.38
C THR A 115 18.88 -11.60 -7.16
N ARG A 116 18.39 -11.25 -8.36
CA ARG A 116 18.97 -10.09 -9.09
C ARG A 116 17.95 -9.26 -9.87
N PHE A 117 17.01 -9.95 -10.51
CA PHE A 117 15.96 -9.29 -11.29
C PHE A 117 15.09 -8.37 -10.43
N PHE A 118 14.75 -8.80 -9.21
CA PHE A 118 14.00 -7.99 -8.25
C PHE A 118 14.69 -6.64 -8.00
N PHE A 119 15.96 -6.69 -7.60
CA PHE A 119 16.72 -5.49 -7.27
C PHE A 119 16.99 -4.64 -8.52
N ALA A 120 17.18 -5.26 -9.69
CA ALA A 120 17.31 -4.55 -10.95
C ALA A 120 16.01 -3.81 -11.33
N LYS A 121 14.83 -4.43 -11.18
CA LYS A 121 13.53 -3.80 -11.43
C LYS A 121 13.19 -2.72 -10.41
N ALA A 122 13.45 -2.96 -9.12
CA ALA A 122 13.34 -1.95 -8.08
C ALA A 122 14.24 -0.74 -8.37
N LYS A 123 15.50 -1.00 -8.74
CA LYS A 123 16.48 0.04 -9.12
C LYS A 123 16.06 0.76 -10.38
N GLN A 124 15.60 0.05 -11.42
CA GLN A 124 15.09 0.64 -12.65
C GLN A 124 13.95 1.61 -12.34
N ARG A 125 12.93 1.17 -11.59
CA ARG A 125 11.82 2.04 -11.21
C ARG A 125 12.23 3.20 -10.34
N LYS A 126 13.15 2.97 -9.39
CA LYS A 126 13.73 4.05 -8.61
C LYS A 126 14.33 5.08 -9.56
N LEU A 127 15.21 4.68 -10.48
CA LEU A 127 15.80 5.57 -11.47
C LEU A 127 14.77 6.25 -12.38
N THR A 128 13.73 5.55 -12.85
CA THR A 128 12.66 6.15 -13.66
C THR A 128 11.81 7.16 -12.88
N THR A 129 11.71 7.01 -11.56
CA THR A 129 11.01 7.99 -10.70
C THR A 129 11.88 9.21 -10.42
N TYR A 130 13.20 9.10 -10.62
CA TYR A 130 14.14 10.19 -10.35
C TYR A 130 14.20 11.10 -11.57
N ILE A 131 13.54 12.24 -11.44
CA ILE A 131 13.62 13.32 -12.42
C ILE A 131 14.79 14.20 -12.00
N TYR A 132 15.95 14.03 -12.65
CA TYR A 132 17.17 14.79 -12.34
C TYR A 132 17.36 16.01 -13.25
N SER A 133 16.89 15.95 -14.49
CA SER A 133 16.80 17.11 -15.37
C SER A 133 15.39 17.25 -15.95
N ILE A 134 14.95 18.50 -16.11
CA ILE A 134 13.76 18.88 -16.87
C ILE A 134 14.03 20.17 -17.63
N HIS A 135 13.22 20.42 -18.66
CA HIS A 135 13.23 21.70 -19.34
C HIS A 135 12.27 22.65 -18.63
N ASP A 136 12.70 23.88 -18.40
CA ASP A 136 11.85 24.93 -17.84
C ASP A 136 10.88 25.50 -18.88
N ALA A 137 10.04 26.47 -18.48
CA ALA A 137 9.09 27.13 -19.38
C ALA A 137 9.75 27.92 -20.53
N SER A 138 11.07 28.18 -20.44
CA SER A 138 11.87 28.85 -21.46
C SER A 138 12.70 27.87 -22.29
N ASP A 139 12.42 26.56 -22.17
CA ASP A 139 13.13 25.47 -22.85
C ASP A 139 14.60 25.30 -22.44
N ASN A 140 15.00 25.82 -21.28
CA ASN A 140 16.33 25.59 -20.73
C ASN A 140 16.38 24.30 -19.92
N GLU A 141 17.40 23.48 -20.13
CA GLU A 141 17.65 22.31 -19.30
C GLU A 141 18.13 22.72 -17.90
N VAL A 142 17.39 22.27 -16.89
CA VAL A 142 17.68 22.50 -15.47
C VAL A 142 17.99 21.16 -14.82
N GLU A 143 19.15 21.09 -14.15
CA GLU A 143 19.61 19.89 -13.47
C GLU A 143 19.66 20.06 -11.95
N GLY A 144 19.40 18.98 -11.21
CA GLY A 144 19.53 18.94 -9.75
C GLY A 144 18.20 19.01 -9.02
N PHE A 145 18.09 18.26 -7.91
CA PHE A 145 16.80 18.02 -7.23
C PHE A 145 16.12 19.29 -6.74
N ASP A 146 16.87 20.26 -6.22
CA ASP A 146 16.30 21.50 -5.70
C ASP A 146 15.72 22.35 -6.83
N LEU A 147 16.49 22.54 -7.90
CA LEU A 147 16.09 23.35 -9.06
C LEU A 147 14.94 22.70 -9.85
N VAL A 148 15.00 21.38 -10.08
CA VAL A 148 13.89 20.61 -10.68
C VAL A 148 12.63 20.70 -9.81
N GLY A 149 12.79 20.66 -8.49
CA GLY A 149 11.70 20.82 -7.53
C GLY A 149 11.02 22.19 -7.65
N ASP A 150 11.80 23.26 -7.75
CA ASP A 150 11.30 24.63 -7.93
C ASP A 150 10.56 24.81 -9.26
N VAL A 151 11.10 24.26 -10.35
CA VAL A 151 10.47 24.29 -11.67
C VAL A 151 9.14 23.52 -11.65
N LEU A 152 9.10 22.31 -11.09
CA LEU A 152 7.86 21.55 -10.93
C LEU A 152 6.83 22.29 -10.07
N PHE A 153 7.28 22.89 -8.96
CA PHE A 153 6.40 23.64 -8.08
C PHE A 153 5.79 24.85 -8.79
N SER A 154 6.60 25.65 -9.48
CA SER A 154 6.13 26.79 -10.26
C SER A 154 5.15 26.37 -11.37
N TYR A 155 5.48 25.31 -12.11
CA TYR A 155 4.61 24.76 -13.15
C TYR A 155 3.24 24.36 -12.60
N TYR A 156 3.18 23.54 -11.54
CA TYR A 156 1.90 23.10 -10.98
C TYR A 156 1.13 24.22 -10.28
N ARG A 157 1.83 25.15 -9.63
CA ARG A 157 1.21 26.35 -9.03
C ARG A 157 0.52 27.18 -10.10
N ASP A 158 1.19 27.38 -11.23
CA ASP A 158 0.66 28.22 -12.31
C ASP A 158 -0.42 27.46 -13.09
N HIS A 159 -0.27 26.14 -13.27
CA HIS A 159 -1.25 25.27 -13.94
C HIS A 159 -2.56 25.09 -13.15
N LEU A 160 -2.48 24.89 -11.84
CA LEU A 160 -3.66 24.87 -10.95
C LEU A 160 -4.31 26.25 -10.85
N GLY A 161 -3.58 27.29 -11.28
CA GLY A 161 -4.02 28.67 -11.30
C GLY A 161 -4.16 29.27 -9.91
N LYS A 162 -4.62 30.52 -9.89
CA LYS A 162 -5.04 31.21 -8.67
C LYS A 162 -6.55 31.06 -8.53
N ALA A 163 -7.03 30.86 -7.30
CA ALA A 163 -8.46 30.86 -7.03
C ALA A 163 -9.08 32.17 -7.52
N SER A 164 -9.78 32.13 -8.66
CA SER A 164 -10.50 33.31 -9.16
C SER A 164 -11.66 33.59 -8.22
N MET A 165 -11.67 34.78 -7.60
CA MET A 165 -12.77 35.23 -6.75
C MET A 165 -14.07 35.49 -7.54
N ARG A 166 -14.03 35.41 -8.88
CA ARG A 166 -15.17 35.69 -9.74
C ARG A 166 -15.35 34.54 -10.74
N ARG A 167 -16.28 33.63 -10.42
CA ARG A 167 -16.80 32.68 -11.39
C ARG A 167 -17.75 33.44 -12.32
N ALA A 168 -17.41 33.55 -13.59
CA ALA A 168 -18.38 33.99 -14.59
C ALA A 168 -19.51 32.94 -14.67
N PRO A 169 -20.78 33.34 -14.83
CA PRO A 169 -21.85 32.39 -15.10
C PRO A 169 -21.50 31.62 -16.38
N LEU A 170 -21.62 30.29 -16.31
CA LEU A 170 -21.40 29.42 -17.45
C LEU A 170 -22.47 29.72 -18.51
N ASP A 171 -22.06 29.83 -19.78
CA ASP A 171 -22.98 29.98 -20.89
C ASP A 171 -23.76 28.66 -21.13
N PRO A 172 -25.09 28.65 -20.96
CA PRO A 172 -25.90 27.46 -21.19
C PRO A 172 -25.82 26.94 -22.63
N ALA A 173 -25.61 27.82 -23.62
CA ALA A 173 -25.50 27.42 -25.02
C ALA A 173 -24.23 26.59 -25.27
N THR A 174 -23.13 26.92 -24.60
CA THR A 174 -21.88 26.15 -24.63
C THR A 174 -22.05 24.77 -23.97
N ILE A 175 -22.78 24.68 -22.86
CA ILE A 175 -23.07 23.39 -22.19
C ILE A 175 -23.94 22.50 -23.09
N ALA A 176 -24.94 23.08 -23.75
CA ALA A 176 -25.86 22.36 -24.62
C ALA A 176 -25.21 21.78 -25.90
N GLN A 177 -24.01 22.24 -26.27
CA GLN A 177 -23.24 21.68 -27.38
C GLN A 177 -22.46 20.42 -27.01
N GLY A 178 -22.29 20.14 -25.71
CA GLY A 178 -21.64 18.93 -25.23
C GLY A 178 -22.56 17.71 -25.32
N ALA A 179 -21.96 16.51 -25.34
CA ALA A 179 -22.73 15.28 -25.23
C ALA A 179 -23.45 15.23 -23.87
N THR A 180 -24.77 15.17 -23.88
CA THR A 180 -25.59 14.97 -22.68
C THR A 180 -25.92 13.51 -22.50
N LEU A 181 -25.96 13.06 -21.25
CA LEU A 181 -26.38 11.69 -20.91
C LEU A 181 -27.82 11.44 -21.37
N SER A 182 -28.09 10.23 -21.88
CA SER A 182 -29.45 9.80 -22.15
C SER A 182 -30.26 9.72 -20.85
N MET A 183 -31.59 9.77 -20.95
CA MET A 183 -32.47 9.60 -19.78
C MET A 183 -32.16 8.29 -19.03
N GLU A 184 -31.86 7.22 -19.76
CA GLU A 184 -31.48 5.92 -19.20
C GLU A 184 -30.17 6.00 -18.39
N GLN A 185 -29.12 6.60 -18.95
CA GLN A 185 -27.84 6.79 -18.25
C GLN A 185 -27.99 7.67 -17.00
N GLN A 186 -28.86 8.68 -17.04
CA GLN A 186 -29.15 9.52 -15.88
C GLN A 186 -29.84 8.73 -14.76
N LEU A 187 -30.77 7.85 -15.11
CA LEU A 187 -31.44 6.96 -14.16
C LEU A 187 -30.47 5.94 -13.56
N GLU A 188 -29.58 5.37 -14.38
CA GLU A 188 -28.53 4.45 -13.92
C GLU A 188 -27.61 5.10 -12.86
N LEU A 189 -27.16 6.34 -13.09
CA LEU A 189 -26.31 7.06 -12.13
C LEU A 189 -26.99 7.40 -10.81
N CYS A 190 -28.33 7.43 -10.79
CA CYS A 190 -29.12 7.71 -9.60
C CYS A 190 -29.54 6.45 -8.83
N MET A 191 -29.23 5.26 -9.34
CA MET A 191 -29.58 4.02 -8.66
C MET A 191 -28.80 3.85 -7.36
N PRO A 192 -29.42 3.28 -6.31
CA PRO A 192 -28.70 2.96 -5.08
C PRO A 192 -27.67 1.87 -5.34
N PHE A 193 -26.48 2.01 -4.76
CA PHE A 193 -25.46 0.97 -4.79
C PHE A 193 -25.93 -0.27 -4.04
N SER A 194 -25.71 -1.44 -4.63
CA SER A 194 -25.92 -2.73 -4.00
C SER A 194 -24.67 -3.19 -3.24
N ASP A 195 -24.85 -4.14 -2.33
CA ASP A 195 -23.74 -4.84 -1.68
C ASP A 195 -22.81 -5.53 -2.68
N ASN A 196 -23.33 -5.91 -3.86
CA ASN A 196 -22.53 -6.52 -4.92
C ASN A 196 -21.60 -5.48 -5.55
N ASP A 197 -22.11 -4.27 -5.86
CA ASP A 197 -21.32 -3.18 -6.44
C ASP A 197 -20.16 -2.79 -5.51
N ILE A 198 -20.45 -2.70 -4.20
CA ILE A 198 -19.44 -2.40 -3.18
C ILE A 198 -18.37 -3.50 -3.15
N LYS A 199 -18.77 -4.77 -3.22
CA LYS A 199 -17.81 -5.89 -3.24
C LYS A 199 -16.98 -5.86 -4.50
N GLU A 200 -17.60 -5.78 -5.67
CA GLU A 200 -16.89 -5.75 -6.96
C GLU A 200 -15.89 -4.60 -7.03
N ALA A 201 -16.31 -3.38 -6.70
CA ALA A 201 -15.42 -2.22 -6.66
C ALA A 201 -14.26 -2.40 -5.69
N MET A 202 -14.50 -3.03 -4.53
CA MET A 202 -13.43 -3.31 -3.56
C MET A 202 -12.45 -4.36 -4.08
N PHE A 203 -12.93 -5.45 -4.68
CA PHE A 203 -12.13 -6.58 -5.18
C PHE A 203 -11.40 -6.28 -6.49
N ASP A 204 -11.85 -5.29 -7.26
CA ASP A 204 -11.18 -4.83 -8.47
C ASP A 204 -9.86 -4.10 -8.17
N ILE A 205 -9.67 -3.60 -6.94
CA ILE A 205 -8.44 -2.90 -6.57
C ILE A 205 -7.29 -3.92 -6.36
N PRO A 206 -6.21 -3.88 -7.18
CA PRO A 206 -5.11 -4.83 -7.04
C PRO A 206 -4.40 -4.69 -5.68
N ASN A 207 -4.05 -5.82 -5.07
CA ASN A 207 -3.45 -5.89 -3.73
C ASN A 207 -2.01 -5.37 -3.64
N HIS A 208 -1.35 -5.15 -4.77
CA HIS A 208 0.04 -4.70 -4.86
C HIS A 208 0.17 -3.18 -5.08
N LYS A 209 -0.95 -2.44 -5.15
CA LYS A 209 -0.92 -0.97 -5.28
C LYS A 209 -0.35 -0.32 -4.02
N SER A 210 0.33 0.80 -4.22
CA SER A 210 0.85 1.61 -3.10
C SER A 210 -0.31 2.13 -2.24
N PRO A 211 -0.13 2.25 -0.92
CA PRO A 211 -1.12 2.87 -0.07
C PRO A 211 -1.38 4.32 -0.50
N GLY A 212 -2.61 4.80 -0.27
CA GLY A 212 -2.96 6.19 -0.48
C GLY A 212 -2.27 7.12 0.54
N PRO A 213 -2.53 8.44 0.46
CA PRO A 213 -2.03 9.42 1.46
C PRO A 213 -2.53 9.13 2.89
N ASP A 214 -3.60 8.34 3.01
CA ASP A 214 -4.13 7.81 4.26
C ASP A 214 -3.25 6.70 4.88
N GLY A 215 -2.39 6.06 4.08
CA GLY A 215 -1.48 5.01 4.50
C GLY A 215 -2.06 3.59 4.41
N PHE A 216 -3.27 3.42 3.86
CA PHE A 216 -3.94 2.12 3.79
C PHE A 216 -3.74 1.45 2.42
N SER A 217 -3.41 0.16 2.43
CA SER A 217 -3.36 -0.66 1.22
C SER A 217 -4.73 -1.28 0.93
N SER A 218 -5.04 -1.54 -0.34
CA SER A 218 -6.25 -2.27 -0.76
C SER A 218 -6.39 -3.62 -0.03
N GLY A 219 -5.28 -4.34 0.11
CA GLY A 219 -5.25 -5.64 0.78
C GLY A 219 -5.51 -5.63 2.28
N SER A 220 -5.47 -4.46 2.95
CA SER A 220 -5.92 -4.33 4.36
C SER A 220 -7.43 -4.18 4.49
N CYS A 221 -8.10 -3.60 3.50
CA CYS A 221 -9.56 -3.44 3.50
C CYS A 221 -10.26 -4.74 3.08
N LEU A 222 -9.68 -5.46 2.11
CA LEU A 222 -10.28 -6.65 1.49
C LEU A 222 -10.31 -7.90 2.38
N ARG A 223 -9.44 -7.99 3.39
CA ARG A 223 -9.27 -9.23 4.18
C ARG A 223 -10.27 -9.39 5.33
N ASN A 224 -11.11 -8.40 5.56
CA ASN A 224 -12.10 -8.39 6.64
C ASN A 224 -13.47 -8.97 6.22
N THR A 225 -13.67 -9.32 4.93
CA THR A 225 -14.95 -9.78 4.38
C THR A 225 -14.89 -11.12 3.64
N ALA A 226 -13.73 -11.76 3.55
CA ALA A 226 -13.54 -12.95 2.72
C ALA A 226 -13.95 -14.25 3.43
N SER A 227 -15.14 -14.75 3.10
CA SER A 227 -15.39 -16.20 2.95
C SER A 227 -14.72 -16.66 1.63
N PRO A 228 -14.03 -17.82 1.59
CA PRO A 228 -13.20 -18.18 0.45
C PRO A 228 -14.08 -18.61 -0.73
N ARG A 229 -13.97 -17.92 -1.87
CA ARG A 229 -14.32 -18.50 -3.17
C ARG A 229 -13.09 -18.63 -4.05
N SER A 230 -12.81 -19.88 -4.40
CA SER A 230 -12.00 -20.29 -5.53
C SER A 230 -12.51 -19.61 -6.80
N LYS A 231 -11.64 -18.83 -7.46
CA LYS A 231 -11.87 -18.48 -8.86
C LYS A 231 -11.37 -19.65 -9.72
N PRO A 232 -12.18 -20.20 -10.63
CA PRO A 232 -11.70 -21.11 -11.67
C PRO A 232 -10.90 -20.29 -12.68
N TYR A 233 -9.69 -20.75 -13.00
CA TYR A 233 -8.90 -20.21 -14.10
C TYR A 233 -9.46 -20.77 -15.41
N ALA A 234 -9.70 -19.90 -16.38
CA ALA A 234 -9.79 -20.23 -17.81
C ALA A 234 -8.41 -19.96 -18.44
#